data_AF-A0A7H4LDR2-F1
#
_entry.id   AF-A0A7H4LDR2-F1
#
_cell.length_a   1.000
_cell.length_b   1.000
_cell.length_c   1.000
_cell.angle_alpha   90.00
_cell.angle_beta   90.00
_cell.angle_gamma   90.00
#
_symmetry.space_group_name_H-M   'P 1'
#
loop_
_entity.id
_entity.type
_entity.pdbx_description
1 polymer ?
#
loop_
_entity_poly.entity_id
_entity_poly.type
_entity_poly.pdbx_seq_one_letter_code
_entity_poly.pdbx_strand_id
1 'polypeptide(L)'
;MNIQRDLHMAKGEGETSYVNNSRLQQKALLETEAVLEKAVGEVCMDLHQPAMTAVDLGCSSGQNTLFLVSKVIKVVGRDSDEKSRCNPVELQFFLNDLPGNDFNYVFRSLERFKESIIAEQNTLLPPFYIAGLPGTCYTRLFPRQSCHLFHSSYCLHWLSRVPAGLEGGST
;
A
#
# COMPACT_ATOMS: atom_id res chain seq x y z
N MET A 1 -14.45 -17.29 -15.18
CA MET A 1 -13.29 -16.64 -14.52
C MET A 1 -13.74 -16.13 -13.16
N ASN A 2 -13.13 -16.60 -12.08
CA ASN A 2 -13.36 -16.09 -10.74
C ASN A 2 -12.33 -14.97 -10.48
N ILE A 3 -12.76 -13.71 -10.61
CA ILE A 3 -11.86 -12.55 -10.46
C ILE A 3 -11.06 -12.61 -9.16
N GLN A 4 -11.67 -12.97 -8.03
CA GLN A 4 -10.97 -12.95 -6.74
C GLN A 4 -9.83 -13.96 -6.62
N ARG A 5 -9.87 -15.05 -7.41
CA ARG A 5 -8.84 -16.10 -7.39
C ARG A 5 -7.89 -15.99 -8.58
N ASP A 6 -8.42 -15.64 -9.74
CA ASP A 6 -7.73 -15.72 -11.03
C ASP A 6 -7.06 -14.40 -11.41
N LEU A 7 -7.59 -13.25 -10.97
CA LEU A 7 -6.98 -11.96 -11.24
C LEU A 7 -5.79 -11.74 -10.30
N HIS A 8 -4.60 -11.64 -10.86
CA HIS A 8 -3.41 -11.19 -10.17
C HIS A 8 -2.39 -10.68 -11.19
N MET A 9 -1.44 -9.87 -10.73
CA MET A 9 -0.31 -9.46 -11.56
C MET A 9 0.64 -10.63 -11.82
N ALA A 10 1.41 -10.57 -12.90
CA ALA A 10 2.39 -11.62 -13.24
C ALA A 10 3.42 -11.80 -12.10
N LYS A 11 3.49 -13.01 -11.54
CA LYS A 11 4.27 -13.34 -10.33
C LYS A 11 5.76 -13.49 -10.60
N GLY A 12 6.54 -13.56 -9.51
CA GLY A 12 7.96 -13.85 -9.55
C GLY A 12 8.82 -12.69 -10.06
N GLU A 13 10.03 -13.05 -10.49
CA GLU A 13 11.10 -12.09 -10.82
C GLU A 13 11.63 -12.26 -12.24
N GLY A 14 10.93 -13.03 -13.07
CA GLY A 14 11.30 -13.26 -14.47
C GLY A 14 11.14 -12.01 -15.34
N GLU A 15 11.62 -12.08 -16.59
CA GLU A 15 11.55 -10.98 -17.55
C GLU A 15 10.12 -10.46 -17.79
N THR A 16 9.12 -11.32 -17.73
CA THR A 16 7.70 -10.98 -17.93
C THR A 16 6.93 -10.71 -16.63
N SER A 17 7.61 -10.71 -15.48
CA SER A 17 6.99 -10.45 -14.18
C SER A 17 6.53 -9.00 -14.05
N TYR A 18 5.52 -8.77 -13.22
CA TYR A 18 5.06 -7.41 -12.91
C TYR A 18 6.14 -6.59 -12.19
N VAL A 19 6.92 -7.24 -11.32
CA VAL A 19 8.04 -6.62 -10.60
C VAL A 19 8.99 -5.90 -11.57
N ASN A 20 9.29 -6.51 -12.72
CA ASN A 20 10.21 -5.95 -13.72
C ASN A 20 9.53 -5.02 -14.75
N ASN A 21 8.20 -5.00 -14.82
CA ASN A 21 7.45 -4.31 -15.89
C ASN A 21 6.44 -3.26 -15.37
N SER A 22 6.56 -2.82 -14.12
CA SER A 22 5.59 -1.90 -13.47
C SER A 22 6.01 -0.42 -13.47
N ARG A 23 6.83 0.00 -14.44
CA ARG A 23 7.37 1.37 -14.55
C ARG A 23 6.29 2.44 -14.77
N LEU A 24 5.21 2.12 -15.48
CA LEU A 24 4.12 3.06 -15.72
C LEU A 24 3.37 3.38 -14.42
N GLN A 25 3.09 2.35 -13.63
CA GLN A 25 2.47 2.46 -12.31
C GLN A 25 3.38 3.23 -11.35
N GLN A 26 4.69 2.98 -11.40
CA GLN A 26 5.67 3.74 -10.63
C GLN A 26 5.64 5.23 -10.97
N LYS A 27 5.57 5.59 -12.26
CA LYS A 27 5.47 6.98 -12.69
C LYS A 27 4.21 7.65 -12.15
N ALA A 28 3.07 6.96 -12.22
CA ALA A 28 1.82 7.48 -11.68
C ALA A 28 1.90 7.72 -10.15
N LEU A 29 2.53 6.82 -9.40
CA LEU A 29 2.77 7.00 -7.96
C LEU A 29 3.56 8.29 -7.69
N LEU A 30 4.66 8.50 -8.43
CA LEU A 30 5.50 9.70 -8.31
C LEU A 30 4.73 10.99 -8.67
N GLU A 31 3.89 10.96 -9.70
CA GLU A 31 3.04 12.11 -10.07
C GLU A 31 2.04 12.48 -8.97
N THR A 32 1.58 11.48 -8.19
CA THR A 32 0.65 11.69 -7.07
C THR A 32 1.33 11.88 -5.71
N GLU A 33 2.66 11.88 -5.66
CA GLU A 33 3.44 11.90 -4.40
C GLU A 33 3.07 13.09 -3.52
N ALA A 34 3.00 14.30 -4.09
CA ALA A 34 2.70 15.52 -3.34
C ALA A 34 1.28 15.49 -2.73
N VAL A 35 0.32 14.83 -3.40
CA VAL A 35 -1.04 14.66 -2.89
C VAL A 35 -1.04 13.71 -1.70
N LEU A 36 -0.28 12.61 -1.80
CA LEU A 36 -0.12 11.66 -0.69
C LEU A 36 0.56 12.32 0.51
N GLU A 37 1.68 13.02 0.32
CA GLU A 37 2.39 13.67 1.42
C GLU A 37 1.51 14.69 2.16
N LYS A 38 0.74 15.49 1.40
CA LYS A 38 -0.22 16.44 1.98
C LYS A 38 -1.30 15.72 2.80
N ALA A 39 -1.90 14.66 2.26
CA ALA A 39 -2.94 13.90 2.96
C ALA A 39 -2.42 13.26 4.26
N VAL A 40 -1.18 12.74 4.25
CA VAL A 40 -0.54 12.20 5.46
C VAL A 40 -0.38 13.29 6.52
N GLY A 41 0.12 14.47 6.14
CA GLY A 41 0.27 15.60 7.06
C GLY A 41 -1.06 16.02 7.71
N GLU A 42 -2.13 16.13 6.92
CA GLU A 42 -3.47 16.44 7.43
C GLU A 42 -3.98 15.37 8.41
N VAL A 43 -3.81 14.08 8.08
CA VAL A 43 -4.19 12.97 8.98
C VAL A 43 -3.37 12.99 10.28
N CYS A 44 -2.07 13.29 10.22
CA CYS A 44 -1.22 13.42 11.40
C CYS A 44 -1.71 14.53 12.34
N MET A 45 -2.08 15.69 11.79
CA MET A 45 -2.56 16.83 12.58
C MET A 45 -3.87 16.53 13.32
N ASP A 46 -4.74 15.73 12.70
CA ASP A 46 -6.04 15.32 13.27
C ASP A 46 -5.97 14.02 14.08
N LEU A 47 -4.79 13.38 14.18
CA LEU A 47 -4.64 12.11 14.88
C LEU A 47 -4.65 12.33 16.41
N HIS A 48 -5.69 11.81 17.05
CA HIS A 48 -5.84 11.89 18.51
C HIS A 48 -5.28 10.66 19.25
N GLN A 49 -4.97 9.59 18.51
CA GLN A 49 -4.52 8.30 19.03
C GLN A 49 -3.01 8.13 18.85
N PRO A 50 -2.35 7.27 19.66
CA PRO A 50 -0.91 7.04 19.55
C PRO A 50 -0.51 6.22 18.32
N ALA A 51 -1.46 5.74 17.52
CA ALA A 51 -1.17 4.89 16.36
C ALA A 51 -1.93 5.33 15.11
N MET A 52 -1.24 5.32 13.97
CA MET A 52 -1.81 5.53 12.65
C MET A 52 -1.83 4.21 11.88
N THR A 53 -3.02 3.71 11.61
CA THR A 53 -3.26 2.65 10.61
C THR A 53 -3.45 3.19 9.20
N ALA A 54 -2.54 2.84 8.28
CA ALA A 54 -2.59 3.13 6.86
C ALA A 54 -2.70 1.85 6.03
N VAL A 55 -3.43 1.91 4.91
CA VAL A 55 -3.75 0.73 4.09
C VAL A 55 -3.47 1.04 2.62
N ASP A 56 -2.74 0.14 1.96
CA ASP A 56 -2.58 0.14 0.50
C ASP A 56 -3.52 -0.89 -0.12
N LEU A 57 -4.49 -0.45 -0.93
CA LEU A 57 -5.50 -1.29 -1.58
C LEU A 57 -5.08 -1.61 -3.02
N GLY A 58 -4.81 -2.89 -3.29
CA GLY A 58 -4.27 -3.37 -4.57
C GLY A 58 -2.76 -3.17 -4.65
N CYS A 59 -2.04 -3.61 -3.62
CA CYS A 59 -0.62 -3.33 -3.44
C CYS A 59 0.29 -4.06 -4.44
N SER A 60 -0.21 -5.10 -5.11
CA SER A 60 0.54 -5.98 -6.01
C SER A 60 1.82 -6.52 -5.34
N SER A 61 2.86 -6.74 -6.13
CA SER A 61 4.22 -7.07 -5.70
C SER A 61 5.24 -6.16 -6.38
N GLY A 62 6.47 -6.12 -5.83
CA GLY A 62 7.57 -5.33 -6.38
C GLY A 62 7.84 -4.05 -5.58
N GLN A 63 8.66 -3.17 -6.15
CA GLN A 63 9.08 -1.93 -5.49
C GLN A 63 7.93 -0.96 -5.22
N ASN A 64 6.91 -0.96 -6.07
CA ASN A 64 5.76 -0.07 -5.95
C ASN A 64 4.93 -0.34 -4.68
N THR A 65 4.90 -1.59 -4.20
CA THR A 65 4.15 -2.02 -3.01
C THR A 65 4.53 -1.26 -1.75
N LEU A 66 5.80 -0.87 -1.61
CA LEU A 66 6.32 -0.22 -0.39
C LEU A 66 6.39 1.31 -0.54
N PHE A 67 5.86 1.86 -1.64
CA PHE A 67 5.84 3.29 -1.89
C PHE A 67 5.05 4.04 -0.81
N LEU A 68 3.81 3.62 -0.53
CA LEU A 68 2.99 4.22 0.53
C LEU A 68 3.72 4.21 1.87
N VAL A 69 4.26 3.04 2.25
CA VAL A 69 4.96 2.84 3.52
C VAL A 69 6.12 3.83 3.66
N SER A 70 6.97 3.93 2.64
CA SER A 70 8.10 4.87 2.60
C SER A 70 7.65 6.33 2.80
N LYS A 71 6.61 6.77 2.07
CA LYS A 71 6.15 8.16 2.13
C LYS A 71 5.51 8.50 3.47
N VAL A 72 4.68 7.63 4.03
CA VAL A 72 4.08 7.86 5.34
C VAL A 72 5.16 7.98 6.42
N ILE A 73 6.11 7.04 6.47
CA ILE A 73 7.22 7.07 7.44
C ILE A 73 8.01 8.38 7.32
N LYS A 74 8.33 8.78 6.08
CA LYS A 74 9.12 9.98 5.81
C LYS A 74 8.41 11.27 6.23
N VAL A 75 7.11 11.39 5.98
CA VAL A 75 6.32 12.58 6.37
C VAL A 75 6.19 12.64 7.90
N VAL A 76 5.79 11.53 8.53
CA VAL A 76 5.64 11.43 9.99
C VAL A 76 6.97 11.71 10.71
N GLY A 77 8.08 11.19 10.18
CA GLY A 77 9.42 11.37 10.75
C GLY A 77 10.06 12.74 10.51
N ARG A 78 9.49 13.58 9.63
CA ARG A 78 9.93 14.98 9.45
C ARG A 78 9.27 15.92 10.45
N ASP A 79 7.99 15.70 10.72
CA ASP A 79 7.20 16.57 11.61
C ASP A 79 7.61 16.47 13.09
N SER A 80 8.35 15.44 13.48
CA SER A 80 8.91 15.29 14.81
C SER A 80 10.01 16.32 15.14
N ASP A 81 10.68 16.88 14.13
CA ASP A 81 11.86 17.73 14.35
C ASP A 81 11.54 19.24 14.49
N GLU A 82 10.39 19.75 14.00
CA GLU A 82 10.30 21.20 13.78
C GLU A 82 9.21 22.03 14.46
N LYS A 83 8.23 21.48 15.19
CA LYS A 83 7.25 22.21 16.07
C LYS A 83 5.94 21.46 16.30
N SER A 84 5.75 20.28 15.70
CA SER A 84 4.45 19.60 15.78
C SER A 84 4.28 18.88 17.12
N ARG A 85 3.07 18.99 17.67
CA ARG A 85 2.59 18.33 18.90
C ARG A 85 2.28 16.85 18.72
N CYS A 86 2.82 16.22 17.66
CA CYS A 86 2.60 14.80 17.42
C CYS A 86 3.41 14.02 18.47
N ASN A 87 2.72 13.44 19.45
CA ASN A 87 3.29 12.39 20.29
C ASN A 87 3.89 11.29 19.39
N PRO A 88 4.91 10.54 19.83
CA PRO A 88 5.48 9.46 19.03
C PRO A 88 4.36 8.53 18.54
N VAL A 89 4.13 8.54 17.22
CA VAL A 89 3.06 7.79 16.56
C VAL A 89 3.60 6.44 16.12
N GLU A 90 2.93 5.36 16.52
CA GLU A 90 3.17 4.03 15.97
C GLU A 90 2.47 3.87 14.62
N LEU A 91 3.17 3.35 13.61
CA LEU A 91 2.62 3.19 12.27
C LEU A 91 2.26 1.73 12.00
N GLN A 92 1.01 1.46 11.63
CA GLN A 92 0.55 0.14 11.22
C GLN A 92 0.15 0.18 9.75
N PHE A 93 0.79 -0.62 8.93
CA PHE A 93 0.53 -0.74 7.50
C PHE A 93 -0.14 -2.07 7.19
N PHE A 94 -1.19 -2.01 6.36
CA PHE A 94 -1.78 -3.18 5.73
C PHE A 94 -1.62 -3.11 4.21
N LEU A 95 -0.95 -4.12 3.65
CA LEU A 95 -0.79 -4.31 2.23
C LEU A 95 -1.91 -5.25 1.75
N ASN A 96 -2.96 -4.69 1.15
CA ASN A 96 -4.10 -5.45 0.67
C ASN A 96 -3.97 -5.79 -0.82
N ASP A 97 -4.25 -7.04 -1.16
CA ASP A 97 -4.47 -7.49 -2.53
C ASP A 97 -5.32 -8.77 -2.52
N LEU A 98 -5.70 -9.26 -3.69
CA LEU A 98 -6.39 -10.54 -3.82
C LEU A 98 -5.51 -11.70 -3.32
N PRO A 99 -6.12 -12.80 -2.83
CA PRO A 99 -5.37 -13.96 -2.33
C PRO A 99 -4.38 -14.56 -3.33
N GLY A 100 -4.61 -14.34 -4.63
CA GLY A 100 -3.73 -14.78 -5.70
C GLY A 100 -2.42 -13.98 -5.80
N ASN A 101 -2.26 -12.84 -5.13
CA ASN A 101 -1.06 -12.01 -5.21
C ASN A 101 0.21 -12.71 -4.66
N ASP A 102 1.39 -12.25 -5.09
CA ASP A 102 2.68 -12.78 -4.63
C ASP A 102 3.14 -12.10 -3.32
N PHE A 103 2.39 -12.31 -2.23
CA PHE A 103 2.77 -11.82 -0.91
C PHE A 103 4.10 -12.40 -0.42
N ASN A 104 4.49 -13.58 -0.89
CA ASN A 104 5.78 -14.19 -0.54
C ASN A 104 6.94 -13.33 -1.04
N TYR A 105 6.86 -12.81 -2.27
CA TYR A 105 7.84 -11.84 -2.75
C TYR A 105 7.87 -10.59 -1.87
N VAL A 106 6.70 -10.01 -1.56
CA VAL A 106 6.59 -8.82 -0.72
C VAL A 106 7.27 -9.04 0.64
N PHE A 107 6.96 -10.13 1.33
CA PHE A 107 7.54 -10.42 2.65
C PHE A 107 9.06 -10.64 2.60
N ARG A 108 9.58 -11.30 1.56
CA ARG A 108 11.04 -11.42 1.36
C ARG A 108 11.71 -10.06 1.13
N SER A 109 11.02 -9.10 0.54
CA SER A 109 11.56 -7.76 0.25
C SER A 109 11.57 -6.81 1.46
N LEU A 110 10.82 -7.12 2.54
CA LEU A 110 10.65 -6.21 3.68
C LEU A 110 11.94 -5.93 4.45
N GLU A 111 12.83 -6.93 4.62
CA GLU A 111 14.09 -6.71 5.36
C GLU A 111 14.98 -5.72 4.63
N ARG A 112 15.17 -5.91 3.31
CA ARG A 112 15.93 -4.98 2.47
C ARG A 112 15.33 -3.57 2.48
N PHE A 113 14.00 -3.47 2.49
CA PHE A 113 13.31 -2.20 2.58
C PHE A 113 13.60 -1.48 3.91
N LYS A 114 13.53 -2.19 5.04
CA LYS A 114 13.84 -1.62 6.36
C LYS A 114 15.28 -1.08 6.39
N GLU A 115 16.23 -1.86 5.89
CA GLU A 115 17.65 -1.44 5.78
C GLU A 115 17.79 -0.16 4.94
N SER A 116 17.12 -0.08 3.78
CA SER A 116 17.15 1.10 2.90
C SER A 116 16.58 2.34 3.59
N ILE A 117 15.40 2.21 4.23
CA ILE A 117 14.76 3.33 4.92
C ILE A 117 15.62 3.84 6.08
N ILE A 118 16.21 2.93 6.87
CA ILE A 118 17.12 3.29 7.98
C ILE A 118 18.36 4.01 7.44
N ALA A 119 18.91 3.58 6.30
CA ALA A 119 20.07 4.23 5.70
C ALA A 119 19.75 5.61 5.09
N GLU A 120 18.52 5.81 4.59
CA GLU A 120 18.07 7.07 3.99
C GLU A 120 17.64 8.12 5.03
N GLN A 121 17.13 7.70 6.19
CA GLN A 121 16.70 8.59 7.26
C GLN A 121 17.85 8.86 8.25
N ASN A 122 18.32 10.10 8.33
CA ASN A 122 19.26 10.54 9.36
C ASN A 122 18.59 10.73 10.75
N THR A 123 17.30 10.46 10.87
CA THR A 123 16.47 10.68 12.07
C THR A 123 15.93 9.36 12.60
N LEU A 124 15.48 9.36 13.85
CA LEU A 124 14.87 8.18 14.47
C LEU A 124 13.54 7.87 13.77
N LEU A 125 13.42 6.67 13.20
CA LEU A 125 12.18 6.21 12.59
C LEU A 125 11.10 5.98 13.66
N PRO A 126 9.83 6.37 13.41
CA PRO A 126 8.73 5.91 14.25
C PRO A 126 8.65 4.38 14.23
N PRO A 127 8.24 3.71 15.32
CA PRO A 127 7.95 2.28 15.28
C PRO A 127 6.92 1.98 14.19
N PHE A 128 7.20 0.99 13.34
CA PHE A 128 6.28 0.62 12.26
C PHE A 128 6.14 -0.89 12.08
N TYR A 129 4.93 -1.28 11.67
CA TYR A 129 4.50 -2.67 11.51
C TYR A 129 3.86 -2.84 10.14
N ILE A 130 4.21 -3.91 9.42
CA ILE A 130 3.67 -4.18 8.08
C ILE A 130 3.02 -5.55 8.10
N ALA A 131 1.76 -5.63 7.67
CA ALA A 131 1.01 -6.87 7.55
C ALA A 131 0.44 -7.01 6.13
N GLY A 132 0.38 -8.24 5.62
CA GLY A 132 -0.38 -8.56 4.42
C GLY A 132 -1.85 -8.82 4.75
N LEU A 133 -2.76 -8.36 3.90
CA LEU A 133 -4.20 -8.53 4.06
C LEU A 133 -4.81 -9.11 2.77
N PRO A 134 -4.88 -10.44 2.63
CA PRO A 134 -5.47 -11.06 1.44
C PRO A 134 -7.00 -10.88 1.45
N GLY A 135 -7.55 -10.31 0.38
CA GLY A 135 -8.99 -10.11 0.23
C GLY A 135 -9.34 -9.05 -0.81
N THR A 136 -10.59 -9.07 -1.29
CA THR A 136 -11.07 -8.04 -2.22
C THR A 136 -11.44 -6.75 -1.49
N CYS A 137 -11.01 -5.62 -2.03
CA CYS A 137 -11.42 -4.28 -1.58
C CYS A 137 -12.89 -3.95 -1.89
N TYR A 138 -13.58 -4.77 -2.68
CA TYR A 138 -15.04 -4.69 -2.90
C TYR A 138 -15.88 -5.27 -1.77
N THR A 139 -15.23 -5.76 -0.71
CA THR A 139 -15.87 -6.25 0.51
C THR A 139 -15.26 -5.60 1.74
N ARG A 140 -15.86 -5.84 2.90
CA ARG A 140 -15.33 -5.33 4.17
C ARG A 140 -13.99 -6.01 4.49
N LEU A 141 -12.93 -5.20 4.52
CA LEU A 141 -11.59 -5.63 4.93
C LEU A 141 -11.28 -5.33 6.40
N PHE A 142 -11.92 -4.32 6.98
CA PHE A 142 -11.61 -3.83 8.33
C PHE A 142 -12.88 -3.62 9.18
N PRO A 143 -12.75 -3.68 10.51
CA PRO A 143 -13.74 -3.15 11.44
C PRO A 143 -14.09 -1.68 11.17
N ARG A 144 -15.16 -1.19 11.80
CA ARG A 144 -15.49 0.24 11.72
C ARG A 144 -14.43 1.04 12.49
N GLN A 145 -14.07 2.21 11.95
CA GLN A 145 -13.21 3.20 12.62
C GLN A 145 -11.82 2.67 13.03
N SER A 146 -11.25 1.72 12.28
CA SER A 146 -9.93 1.14 12.56
C SER A 146 -8.82 1.56 11.59
N CYS A 147 -9.12 2.43 10.61
CA CYS A 147 -8.17 2.86 9.60
C CYS A 147 -8.24 4.39 9.47
N HIS A 148 -7.09 5.02 9.28
CA HIS A 148 -6.97 6.49 9.20
C HIS A 148 -6.67 6.93 7.76
N LEU A 149 -5.92 6.13 7.01
CA LEU A 149 -5.55 6.42 5.64
C LEU A 149 -5.77 5.19 4.76
N PHE A 150 -6.45 5.39 3.63
CA PHE A 150 -6.48 4.43 2.53
C PHE A 150 -5.81 5.06 1.31
N HIS A 151 -4.93 4.28 0.69
CA HIS A 151 -4.32 4.60 -0.59
C HIS A 151 -4.67 3.50 -1.59
N SER A 152 -4.84 3.88 -2.85
CA SER A 152 -5.01 2.93 -3.95
C SER A 152 -4.54 3.57 -5.23
N SER A 153 -3.67 2.87 -5.96
CA SER A 153 -3.20 3.30 -7.28
C SER A 153 -3.32 2.13 -8.24
N TYR A 154 -3.87 2.38 -9.43
CA TYR A 154 -4.03 1.36 -10.48
C TYR A 154 -4.76 0.07 -10.05
N CYS A 155 -5.67 0.15 -9.08
CA CYS A 155 -6.48 -1.00 -8.64
C CYS A 155 -7.96 -0.85 -8.99
N LEU A 156 -8.57 0.32 -8.74
CA LEU A 156 -10.02 0.51 -8.77
C LEU A 156 -10.69 0.38 -10.15
N HIS A 157 -9.91 0.33 -11.23
CA HIS A 157 -10.43 0.05 -12.57
C HIS A 157 -10.73 -1.43 -12.80
N TRP A 158 -10.20 -2.33 -11.97
CA TRP A 158 -10.48 -3.77 -12.04
C TRP A 158 -11.86 -4.07 -11.46
N LEU A 159 -12.80 -4.50 -12.30
CA LEU A 159 -14.17 -4.78 -11.86
C LEU A 159 -14.26 -6.04 -10.98
N SER A 160 -15.26 -6.09 -10.11
CA SER A 160 -15.54 -7.26 -9.26
C SER A 160 -15.99 -8.50 -10.03
N ARG A 161 -16.48 -8.31 -11.26
CA ARG A 161 -16.93 -9.33 -12.20
C ARG A 161 -16.88 -8.79 -13.63
N VAL A 162 -16.98 -9.69 -14.60
CA VAL A 162 -17.22 -9.31 -16.01
C VAL A 162 -18.55 -8.56 -16.08
N PRO A 163 -18.68 -7.48 -16.89
CA PRO A 163 -19.94 -6.77 -17.05
C PRO A 163 -21.08 -7.72 -17.47
N ALA A 164 -22.26 -7.49 -16.90
CA ALA A 164 -23.44 -8.30 -17.20
C ALA A 164 -23.74 -8.28 -18.71
N GLY A 165 -24.07 -9.45 -19.27
CA GLY A 165 -24.30 -9.62 -20.71
C GLY A 165 -23.05 -9.90 -21.55
N LEU A 166 -21.84 -9.81 -20.96
CA LEU A 166 -20.57 -10.23 -21.59
C LEU A 166 -20.00 -11.53 -21.01
N GLU A 167 -20.75 -12.16 -20.11
CA GLU A 167 -20.47 -13.48 -19.55
C GLU A 167 -20.79 -14.57 -20.61
N GLY A 168 -20.01 -14.68 -21.68
CA GLY A 168 -20.23 -15.73 -22.69
C GLY A 168 -20.05 -17.14 -22.08
N GLY A 169 -20.82 -18.18 -22.42
CA GLY A 169 -21.98 -18.26 -23.31
C GLY A 169 -22.68 -19.63 -23.19
N SER A 170 -24.01 -19.64 -23.36
CA SER A 170 -24.79 -20.82 -23.74
C SER A 170 -25.81 -20.40 -24.82
N THR A 171 -25.42 -20.61 -26.07
CA THR A 171 -26.29 -20.98 -27.19
C THR A 171 -25.51 -21.98 -28.02
#